data_AF-M6YV82-F1
#
_entry.id   AF-M6YV82-F1
#
_cell.length_a   1.000
_cell.length_b   1.000
_cell.length_c   1.000
_cell.angle_alpha   90.00
_cell.angle_beta   90.00
_cell.angle_gamma   90.00
#
_symmetry.space_group_name_H-M   'P 1'
#
loop_
_entity.id
_entity.type
_entity.pdbx_description
1 polymer ?
#
loop_
_entity_poly.entity_id
_entity_poly.type
_entity_poly.pdbx_seq_one_letter_code
_entity_poly.pdbx_strand_id
1 'polypeptide(L)'
;MVKRNNYSQEYKNKVAAEICGGTSAAVISKREHVSVQTLNNWKAKYLSGEDVDQLSQSAVTDMRKKLSELSVLYAEAMLEIQILKKTEKS
;
A
#
# COMPACT_ATOMS: atom_id res chain seq x y z
N MET A 1 -3.01 -15.21 -32.97
CA MET A 1 -3.45 -15.32 -31.55
C MET A 1 -2.53 -14.44 -30.72
N VAL A 2 -3.03 -13.32 -30.18
CA VAL A 2 -2.21 -12.41 -29.34
C VAL A 2 -1.83 -13.16 -28.07
N LYS A 3 -0.53 -13.36 -27.81
CA LYS A 3 -0.05 -13.94 -26.55
C LYS A 3 -0.37 -12.95 -25.43
N ARG A 4 -1.35 -13.28 -24.58
CA ARG A 4 -1.66 -12.51 -23.38
C ARG A 4 -0.65 -12.90 -22.30
N ASN A 5 0.01 -11.93 -21.71
CA ASN A 5 0.77 -12.16 -20.49
C ASN A 5 -0.22 -12.51 -19.37
N ASN A 6 -0.10 -13.73 -18.83
CA ASN A 6 -0.89 -14.16 -17.69
C ASN A 6 -0.15 -13.76 -16.40
N TYR A 7 -0.57 -12.65 -15.81
CA TYR A 7 -0.11 -12.24 -14.49
C TYR A 7 -0.86 -13.00 -13.39
N SER A 8 -0.16 -13.47 -12.37
CA SER A 8 -0.79 -14.09 -11.19
C SER A 8 -1.68 -13.07 -10.45
N GLN A 9 -2.69 -13.56 -9.75
CA GLN A 9 -3.60 -12.69 -9.01
C GLN A 9 -2.87 -11.98 -7.85
N GLU A 10 -1.97 -12.68 -7.18
CA GLU A 10 -1.09 -12.11 -6.16
C GLU A 10 -0.29 -10.91 -6.68
N TYR A 11 0.30 -11.03 -7.88
CA TYR A 11 1.05 -9.94 -8.50
C TYR A 11 0.16 -8.74 -8.83
N LYS A 12 -1.02 -8.97 -9.41
CA LYS A 12 -1.98 -7.90 -9.71
C LYS A 12 -2.40 -7.16 -8.44
N ASN A 13 -2.68 -7.90 -7.36
CA ASN A 13 -3.09 -7.34 -6.07
C ASN A 13 -1.96 -6.53 -5.43
N LYS A 14 -0.72 -7.03 -5.47
CA LYS A 14 0.47 -6.31 -4.97
C LYS A 14 0.66 -4.97 -5.69
N VAL A 15 0.60 -4.99 -7.02
CA VAL A 15 0.77 -3.78 -7.84
C VAL A 15 -0.39 -2.79 -7.63
N ALA A 16 -1.63 -3.28 -7.56
CA ALA A 16 -2.79 -2.45 -7.29
C ALA A 16 -2.72 -1.79 -5.90
N ALA A 17 -2.29 -2.53 -4.86
CA ALA A 17 -2.07 -2.01 -3.52
C ALA A 17 -1.00 -0.91 -3.50
N GLU A 18 0.10 -1.09 -4.24
CA GLU A 18 1.16 -0.08 -4.38
C GLU A 18 0.64 1.23 -5.01
N ILE A 19 -0.27 1.13 -6.00
CA ILE A 19 -0.92 2.30 -6.60
C ILE A 19 -1.85 2.99 -5.58
N CYS A 20 -2.62 2.23 -4.82
CA CYS A 20 -3.45 2.76 -3.74
C CYS A 20 -2.63 3.41 -2.62
N GLY A 21 -1.41 2.92 -2.38
CA GLY A 21 -0.44 3.48 -1.45
C GLY A 21 0.23 4.79 -1.92
N GLY A 22 -0.12 5.29 -3.12
CA GLY A 22 0.31 6.61 -3.61
C GLY A 22 1.31 6.59 -4.75
N THR A 23 1.79 5.40 -5.17
CA THR A 23 2.70 5.31 -6.32
C THR A 23 1.91 5.50 -7.63
N SER A 24 2.40 6.36 -8.53
CA SER A 24 1.69 6.60 -9.79
C SER A 24 1.74 5.37 -10.73
N ALA A 25 0.64 5.09 -11.42
CA ALA A 25 0.56 4.03 -12.42
C ALA A 25 1.57 4.23 -13.57
N ALA A 26 1.96 5.48 -13.87
CA ALA A 26 2.98 5.79 -14.88
C ALA A 26 4.38 5.33 -14.45
N VAL A 27 4.73 5.47 -13.16
CA VAL A 27 6.02 4.98 -12.61
C VAL A 27 6.07 3.45 -12.69
N ILE A 28 5.00 2.79 -12.25
CA ILE A 28 4.92 1.33 -12.29
C ILE A 28 4.91 0.81 -13.73
N SER A 29 4.23 1.50 -14.66
CA SER A 29 4.19 1.12 -16.07
C SER A 29 5.58 1.07 -16.70
N LYS A 30 6.45 2.04 -16.38
CA LYS A 30 7.85 2.04 -16.84
C LYS A 30 8.67 0.91 -16.22
N ARG A 31 8.45 0.61 -14.94
CA ARG A 31 9.20 -0.41 -14.17
C ARG A 31 8.83 -1.84 -14.59
N GLU A 32 7.54 -2.10 -14.74
CA GLU A 32 6.99 -3.44 -14.92
C GLU A 32 6.61 -3.76 -16.37
N HIS A 33 6.75 -2.78 -17.28
CA HIS A 33 6.33 -2.87 -18.68
C HIS A 33 4.86 -3.28 -18.87
N VAL A 34 4.00 -2.88 -17.91
CA VAL A 34 2.55 -3.06 -17.97
C VAL A 34 1.91 -1.75 -18.41
N SER A 35 0.90 -1.78 -19.27
CA SER A 35 0.23 -0.55 -19.71
C SER A 35 -0.50 0.13 -18.55
N VAL A 36 -0.47 1.47 -18.51
CA VAL A 36 -1.16 2.28 -17.48
C VAL A 36 -2.65 1.93 -17.40
N GLN A 37 -3.30 1.67 -18.54
CA GLN A 37 -4.70 1.24 -18.58
C GLN A 37 -4.92 -0.09 -17.86
N THR A 38 -4.02 -1.06 -18.06
CA THR A 38 -4.10 -2.37 -17.38
C THR A 38 -3.91 -2.21 -15.87
N LEU A 39 -2.97 -1.36 -15.46
CA LEU A 39 -2.73 -1.04 -14.05
C LEU A 39 -3.95 -0.37 -13.39
N ASN A 40 -4.59 0.57 -14.08
CA ASN A 40 -5.81 1.23 -13.59
C ASN A 40 -6.98 0.24 -13.48
N ASN A 41 -7.10 -0.71 -14.41
CA ASN A 41 -8.11 -1.76 -14.33
C ASN A 41 -7.87 -2.68 -13.12
N TRP A 42 -6.61 -3.03 -12.83
CA TRP A 42 -6.27 -3.82 -11.63
C TRP A 42 -6.57 -3.04 -10.34
N LYS A 43 -6.26 -1.74 -10.30
CA LYS A 43 -6.63 -0.86 -9.19
C LYS A 43 -8.15 -0.86 -8.97
N ALA A 44 -8.94 -0.68 -10.04
CA ALA A 44 -10.39 -0.66 -9.95
C ALA A 44 -10.95 -1.98 -9.40
N LYS A 45 -10.45 -3.12 -9.88
CA LYS A 45 -10.83 -4.46 -9.40
C LYS A 45 -10.40 -4.75 -7.97
N TYR A 46 -9.22 -4.24 -7.58
CA TYR A 46 -8.72 -4.35 -6.22
C TYR A 46 -9.60 -3.56 -5.24
N LEU A 47 -10.04 -2.36 -5.63
CA LEU A 47 -10.93 -1.52 -4.83
C LEU A 47 -12.38 -2.03 -4.78
N SER A 48 -12.86 -2.67 -5.84
CA SER A 48 -14.20 -3.28 -5.85
C SER A 48 -14.30 -4.53 -4.98
N GLY A 49 -13.18 -5.12 -4.56
CA GLY A 49 -13.15 -6.34 -3.77
C GLY A 49 -13.48 -7.61 -4.56
N GLU A 50 -13.66 -7.49 -5.89
CA GLU A 50 -14.17 -8.54 -6.77
C GLU A 50 -13.15 -9.68 -7.01
N ASP A 51 -11.87 -9.38 -6.82
CA ASP A 51 -10.72 -10.29 -7.05
C ASP A 51 -9.86 -10.50 -5.78
N VAL A 52 -10.35 -10.08 -4.60
CA VAL A 52 -9.63 -10.25 -3.34
C VAL A 52 -9.91 -11.66 -2.84
N ASP A 53 -9.07 -12.62 -3.26
CA ASP A 53 -8.82 -13.80 -2.45
C ASP A 53 -8.61 -13.31 -1.02
N GLN A 54 -9.50 -13.75 -0.12
CA GLN A 54 -9.63 -13.26 1.24
C GLN A 54 -8.24 -13.04 1.83
N LEU A 55 -7.88 -11.78 2.09
CA LEU A 55 -6.69 -11.43 2.87
C LEU A 55 -6.66 -12.39 4.05
N SER A 56 -5.63 -13.24 4.11
CA SER A 56 -5.56 -14.25 5.15
C SER A 56 -5.69 -13.54 6.50
N GLN A 57 -6.46 -14.10 7.42
CA GLN A 57 -6.64 -13.49 8.75
C GLN A 57 -5.29 -13.21 9.44
N SER A 58 -4.24 -13.97 9.09
CA SER A 58 -2.86 -13.69 9.48
C SER A 58 -2.33 -12.35 8.94
N ALA A 59 -2.50 -12.05 7.65
CA ALA A 59 -2.06 -10.79 7.06
C ALA A 59 -2.78 -9.58 7.69
N VAL A 60 -4.07 -9.72 8.00
CA VAL A 60 -4.84 -8.68 8.71
C VAL A 60 -4.31 -8.49 10.13
N THR A 61 -3.99 -9.58 10.83
CA THR A 61 -3.43 -9.53 12.18
C THR A 61 -2.05 -8.86 12.20
N ASP A 62 -1.18 -9.20 11.25
CA ASP A 62 0.15 -8.60 11.11
C ASP A 62 0.06 -7.11 10.79
N MET A 63 -0.87 -6.70 9.92
CA MET A 63 -1.11 -5.29 9.64
C MET A 63 -1.60 -4.52 10.86
N ARG A 64 -2.51 -5.10 11.65
CA ARG A 64 -2.98 -4.49 12.92
C ARG A 64 -1.85 -4.34 13.93
N LYS A 65 -0.96 -5.33 14.03
CA LYS A 65 0.22 -5.25 14.90
C LYS A 65 1.16 -4.11 14.49
N LYS A 66 1.51 -4.03 13.21
CA LYS A 66 2.35 -2.93 12.67
C LYS A 66 1.72 -1.56 12.89
N LEU A 67 0.40 -1.45 12.71
CA LEU A 67 -0.32 -0.19 12.94
C LEU A 67 -0.25 0.23 14.42
N SER A 68 -0.37 -0.72 15.35
CA SER A 68 -0.20 -0.47 16.78
C SER A 68 1.20 0.02 17.12
N GLU A 69 2.24 -0.64 16.60
CA GLU A 69 3.65 -0.27 16.83
C GLU A 69 3.94 1.15 16.31
N LEU A 70 3.48 1.47 15.08
CA LEU A 70 3.65 2.80 14.49
C LEU A 70 2.90 3.88 15.28
N SER A 71 1.72 3.56 15.81
CA SER A 71 0.93 4.52 16.60
C SER A 71 1.63 4.88 17.92
N VAL A 72 2.28 3.91 18.57
CA VAL A 72 3.08 4.15 19.79
C VAL A 72 4.29 5.03 19.48
N LEU A 73 5.08 4.67 18.45
CA LEU A 73 6.25 5.45 18.06
C LEU A 73 5.88 6.90 17.68
N TYR A 74 4.74 7.09 17.02
CA TYR A 74 4.25 8.43 16.69
C TYR A 74 3.89 9.24 17.94
N ALA A 75 3.24 8.62 18.93
CA ALA A 75 2.91 9.28 20.18
C ALA A 75 4.16 9.69 20.98
N GLU A 76 5.18 8.82 21.03
CA GLU A 76 6.47 9.10 21.66
C GLU A 76 7.19 10.27 20.98
N ALA A 77 7.28 10.25 19.64
CA ALA A 77 7.87 11.33 18.87
C ALA A 77 7.13 12.67 19.08
N MET A 78 5.79 12.64 19.16
CA MET A 78 5.01 13.84 19.48
C MET A 78 5.30 14.38 20.88
N LEU A 79 5.45 13.51 21.88
CA LEU A 79 5.79 13.90 23.25
C LEU A 79 7.17 14.55 23.30
N GLU A 80 8.16 13.94 22.63
CA GLU A 80 9.52 14.48 22.53
C GLU A 80 9.51 15.89 21.92
N ILE A 81 8.80 16.08 20.81
CA ILE A 81 8.63 17.40 20.18
C ILE A 81 8.00 18.41 21.15
N GLN A 82 6.99 18.00 21.93
CA GLN A 82 6.36 18.89 22.90
C GLN A 82 7.30 19.31 24.04
N ILE A 83 8.14 18.38 24.52
CA ILE A 83 9.14 18.66 25.54
C ILE A 83 10.17 19.65 24.99
N LEU A 84 10.74 19.38 23.81
CA LEU A 84 11.71 20.24 23.16
C LEU A 84 11.18 21.67 22.95
N LYS A 85 9.93 21.80 22.49
CA LYS A 85 9.27 23.11 22.32
C LYS A 85 9.07 23.87 23.63
N LYS A 86 8.93 23.18 24.76
CA LYS A 86 8.83 23.81 26.09
C LYS A 86 10.20 24.24 26.61
N THR A 87 11.23 23.45 26.37
CA THR A 87 12.60 23.77 26.78
C THR A 87 13.21 24.91 25.98
N GLU A 88 12.88 25.06 24.68
CA GLU A 88 13.32 26.20 23.87
C GLU A 88 12.67 27.55 24.25
N LYS A 89 11.55 27.51 24.99
CA LYS A 89 10.83 28.70 25.45
C LYS A 89 11.18 29.11 26.89
N SER A 90 12.04 28.34 27.57
CA SER A 90 12.50 28.57 28.95
C SER A 90 13.92 29.13 28.93
#